data_AF-X1SYU3-F1
#
_entry.id   AF-X1SYU3-F1
#
_cell.length_a   1.000
_cell.length_b   1.000
_cell.length_c   1.000
_cell.angle_alpha   90.00
_cell.angle_beta   90.00
_cell.angle_gamma   90.00
#
_symmetry.space_group_name_H-M   'P 1'
#
loop_
_entity.id
_entity.type
_entity.pdbx_description
1 polymer ?
#
loop_
_entity_poly.entity_id
_entity_poly.type
_entity_poly.pdbx_seq_one_letter_code
_entity_poly.pdbx_strand_id
1 'polypeptide(L)'
;PVIIDTPLGRLDSLHRQNLIDNYFPFASHQVILLSTDTEVGKTYFSEHLSPYVSHCYQIEFDSSNLSTRILPGYFWSYEGGLH
;
A
#
# COMPACT_ATOMS: atom_id res chain seq x y z
N PRO A 1 -7.47 6.07 -14.63
CA PRO A 1 -7.03 5.61 -13.29
C PRO A 1 -7.12 4.09 -13.24
N VAL A 2 -6.14 3.42 -12.65
CA VAL A 2 -6.14 1.97 -12.44
C VAL A 2 -6.27 1.69 -10.95
N ILE A 3 -7.16 0.78 -10.57
CA ILE A 3 -7.37 0.33 -9.19
C ILE A 3 -6.93 -1.13 -9.13
N ILE A 4 -6.06 -1.44 -8.17
CA ILE A 4 -5.54 -2.79 -7.96
C ILE A 4 -5.88 -3.19 -6.53
N ASP A 5 -6.68 -4.24 -6.40
CA ASP A 5 -7.13 -4.79 -5.13
C ASP A 5 -6.43 -6.12 -4.85
N THR A 6 -6.02 -6.33 -3.60
CA THR A 6 -5.26 -7.51 -3.15
C THR A 6 -4.05 -7.84 -4.04
N PRO A 7 -3.15 -6.86 -4.29
CA PRO A 7 -2.16 -6.89 -5.35
C PRO A 7 -1.14 -8.03 -5.26
N LEU A 8 -0.93 -8.60 -4.07
CA LEU A 8 0.18 -9.51 -3.77
C LEU A 8 -0.27 -10.86 -3.20
N GLY A 9 -1.58 -11.10 -3.09
CA GLY A 9 -2.12 -12.37 -2.62
C GLY A 9 -1.65 -13.54 -3.47
N ARG A 10 -1.08 -14.57 -2.82
CA ARG A 10 -0.69 -15.89 -3.40
C ARG A 10 0.55 -15.91 -4.32
N LEU A 11 1.32 -14.82 -4.39
CA LEU A 11 2.59 -14.77 -5.14
C LEU A 11 3.80 -14.99 -4.23
N ASP A 12 4.88 -15.58 -4.75
CA ASP A 12 6.16 -15.67 -4.02
C ASP A 12 6.90 -14.31 -4.00
N SER A 13 8.00 -14.22 -3.25
CA SER A 13 8.76 -12.97 -3.10
C SER A 13 9.29 -12.40 -4.41
N LEU A 14 9.69 -13.26 -5.36
CA LEU A 14 10.24 -12.82 -6.65
C LEU A 14 9.15 -12.16 -7.52
N HIS A 15 7.98 -12.80 -7.61
CA HIS A 15 6.87 -12.25 -8.38
C HIS A 15 6.32 -10.97 -7.78
N ARG A 16 6.27 -10.88 -6.44
CA ARG A 16 5.88 -9.66 -5.73
C ARG A 16 6.82 -8.49 -6.02
N GLN A 17 8.14 -8.74 -5.95
CA GLN A 17 9.17 -7.76 -6.28
C GLN A 17 8.96 -7.21 -7.70
N ASN A 18 8.76 -8.11 -8.67
CA ASN A 18 8.60 -7.72 -10.07
C ASN A 18 7.35 -6.86 -10.32
N LEU A 19 6.24 -7.16 -9.65
CA LEU A 19 5.03 -6.33 -9.74
C LEU A 19 5.24 -4.93 -9.17
N ILE A 20 5.88 -4.84 -8.00
CA ILE A 20 6.13 -3.58 -7.32
C ILE A 20 7.09 -2.71 -8.12
N ASP A 21 8.18 -3.29 -8.62
CA ASP A 21 9.23 -2.51 -9.27
C ASP A 21 8.88 -2.16 -10.72
N ASN A 22 8.16 -3.04 -11.43
CA ASN A 22 7.98 -2.91 -12.88
C ASN A 22 6.53 -2.74 -13.34
N TYR A 23 5.53 -3.05 -12.50
CA TYR A 23 4.12 -2.95 -12.90
C TYR A 23 3.40 -1.79 -12.20
N PHE A 24 3.32 -1.75 -10.87
CA PHE A 24 2.49 -0.75 -10.17
C PHE A 24 2.85 0.70 -10.47
N PRO A 25 4.14 1.12 -10.51
CA PRO A 25 4.51 2.51 -10.81
C PRO A 25 4.19 2.93 -12.24
N PHE A 26 4.05 1.96 -13.15
CA PHE A 26 3.97 2.19 -14.59
C PHE A 26 2.65 1.73 -15.23
N ALA A 27 1.73 1.13 -14.45
CA ALA A 27 0.47 0.61 -14.93
C ALA A 27 -0.45 1.70 -15.50
N SER A 28 -0.35 2.94 -15.00
CA SER A 28 -1.08 4.10 -15.50
C SER A 28 -0.49 5.41 -14.97
N HIS A 29 -0.99 6.55 -15.45
CA HIS A 29 -0.68 7.86 -14.88
C HIS A 29 -1.16 8.02 -13.43
N GLN A 30 -2.25 7.34 -13.06
CA GLN A 30 -2.77 7.33 -11.70
C GLN A 30 -3.15 5.91 -11.31
N VAL A 31 -2.56 5.43 -10.22
CA VAL A 31 -2.77 4.09 -9.65
C VAL A 31 -3.25 4.23 -8.20
N ILE A 32 -4.30 3.49 -7.85
CA ILE A 32 -4.81 3.34 -6.48
C ILE A 32 -4.59 1.88 -6.08
N LEU A 33 -3.75 1.67 -5.08
CA LEU A 33 -3.42 0.35 -4.56
C LEU A 33 -4.20 0.09 -3.26
N LEU A 34 -4.97 -0.99 -3.22
CA LEU A 34 -5.69 -1.45 -2.03
C LEU A 34 -5.03 -2.74 -1.56
N SER A 35 -4.48 -2.75 -0.35
CA SER A 35 -3.75 -3.89 0.19
C SER A 35 -3.87 -3.98 1.70
N THR A 36 -3.56 -5.17 2.22
CA THR A 36 -3.42 -5.42 3.66
C THR A 36 -1.95 -5.34 4.10
N ASP A 37 -1.75 -5.25 5.41
CA ASP A 37 -0.44 -5.32 6.07
C ASP A 37 0.27 -6.67 5.85
N THR A 38 -0.49 -7.73 5.56
CA THR A 38 0.03 -9.05 5.21
C THR A 38 0.52 -9.16 3.77
N GLU A 39 0.05 -8.30 2.87
CA GLU A 39 0.44 -8.30 1.46
C GLU A 39 1.64 -7.40 1.20
N VAL A 40 1.57 -6.16 1.70
CA VAL A 40 2.67 -5.20 1.63
C VAL A 40 3.18 -5.03 3.05
N GLY A 41 4.33 -5.64 3.35
CA GLY A 41 4.98 -5.46 4.66
C GLY A 41 5.78 -4.15 4.75
N LYS A 42 6.23 -3.81 5.96
CA LYS A 42 7.02 -2.60 6.24
C LYS A 42 8.22 -2.40 5.33
N THR A 43 9.10 -3.41 5.26
CA THR A 43 10.30 -3.37 4.42
C THR A 43 9.96 -3.17 2.95
N TYR A 44 8.99 -3.92 2.43
CA TYR A 44 8.57 -3.81 1.03
C TYR A 44 8.03 -2.42 0.71
N PHE A 45 7.22 -1.86 1.62
CA PHE A 45 6.72 -0.50 1.44
C PHE A 45 7.86 0.53 1.45
N SER A 46 8.73 0.50 2.46
CA SER A 46 9.78 1.51 2.61
C SER A 46 10.83 1.46 1.51
N GLU A 47 11.20 0.27 1.05
CA GLU A 47 12.31 0.09 0.10
C GLU A 47 11.87 0.17 -1.35
N HIS A 48 10.64 -0.24 -1.69
CA HIS A 48 10.21 -0.41 -3.09
C HIS A 48 9.02 0.45 -3.51
N LEU A 49 8.00 0.61 -2.65
CA LEU A 49 6.79 1.38 -3.01
C LEU A 49 6.91 2.87 -2.71
N SER A 50 7.44 3.23 -1.55
CA SER A 50 7.51 4.60 -1.03
C SER A 50 7.99 5.64 -2.07
N PRO A 51 9.02 5.39 -2.90
CA PRO A 51 9.47 6.37 -3.90
C PRO A 51 8.43 6.76 -4.94
N TYR A 52 7.43 5.92 -5.19
CA TYR A 52 6.39 6.12 -6.19
C TYR A 52 5.04 6.53 -5.58
N VAL A 53 4.96 6.63 -4.26
CA VAL A 53 3.71 6.90 -3.55
C VAL A 53 3.61 8.36 -3.19
N SER A 54 2.56 9.01 -3.70
CA SER A 54 2.28 10.42 -3.38
C SER A 54 1.51 10.59 -2.08
N HIS A 55 0.56 9.69 -1.79
CA HIS A 55 -0.32 9.74 -0.64
C HIS A 55 -0.62 8.33 -0.15
N CYS A 56 -0.78 8.19 1.17
CA CYS A 56 -1.19 6.96 1.81
C CYS A 56 -2.35 7.22 2.75
N TYR A 57 -3.28 6.27 2.80
CA TYR A 57 -4.36 6.27 3.77
C TYR A 57 -4.54 4.87 4.34
N GLN A 58 -4.84 4.81 5.63
CA GLN A 58 -5.21 3.61 6.34
C GLN A 58 -6.68 3.67 6.72
N ILE A 59 -7.39 2.60 6.43
CA ILE A 59 -8.80 2.45 6.77
C ILE A 59 -8.87 1.56 8.01
N GLU A 60 -9.29 2.12 9.14
CA GLU A 60 -9.46 1.38 10.39
C GLU A 60 -10.94 1.21 10.73
N PHE A 61 -11.30 0.01 11.17
CA PHE A 61 -12.63 -0.26 11.71
C PHE A 61 -12.65 0.01 13.22
N ASP A 62 -13.48 0.97 13.64
CA ASP A 62 -13.77 1.25 15.04
C ASP A 62 -14.94 0.39 15.50
N SER A 63 -14.62 -0.72 16.18
CA SER A 63 -15.60 -1.66 16.71
C SER A 63 -16.50 -1.08 17.80
N SER A 64 -16.07 -0.02 18.49
CA SER A 64 -16.86 0.58 19.57
C SER A 64 -18.03 1.41 19.03
N ASN A 65 -17.84 2.06 17.88
CA ASN A 65 -18.85 2.88 17.23
C ASN A 65 -19.43 2.25 15.95
N LEU A 66 -19.01 1.01 15.62
CA LEU A 66 -19.34 0.32 14.37
C LEU A 66 -19.13 1.20 13.14
N SER A 67 -18.01 1.93 13.12
CA SER A 67 -17.72 2.95 12.11
C SER A 67 -16.34 2.77 11.52
N THR A 68 -16.09 3.44 10.40
CA THR A 68 -14.79 3.43 9.74
C THR A 68 -14.11 4.78 9.90
N ARG A 69 -12.82 4.76 10.23
CA ARG A 69 -11.95 5.94 10.31
C ARG A 69 -10.91 5.86 9.21
N ILE A 70 -10.61 7.00 8.61
CA ILE A 70 -9.52 7.15 7.64
C ILE A 70 -8.40 7.90 8.34
N LEU A 71 -7.23 7.27 8.41
CA LEU A 71 -6.02 7.86 8.96
C LEU A 71 -5.04 8.17 7.82
N PRO A 72 -4.30 9.28 7.89
CA PRO A 72 -3.20 9.53 6.97
C PRO A 72 -2.09 8.51 7.22
N GLY A 73 -1.43 8.07 6.16
CA GLY A 73 -0.33 7.12 6.22
C GLY A 73 -0.70 5.68 5.88
N TYR A 74 0.25 4.76 6.07
CA TYR A 74 0.14 3.34 5.74
C TYR A 74 0.70 2.48 6.87
N PHE A 75 -0.17 1.96 7.75
CA PHE A 75 0.10 1.05 8.89
C PHE A 75 1.18 1.51 9.90
N TRP A 76 2.41 1.69 9.43
CA TRP A 76 3.60 2.15 10.18
C TRP A 76 4.16 3.50 9.68
N SER A 77 3.74 3.97 8.51
CA SER A 77 4.18 5.25 7.95
C SER A 77 3.13 6.30 8.23
N TYR A 78 3.48 7.36 8.95
CA TYR A 78 2.62 8.52 9.14
C TYR A 78 3.01 9.62 8.14
N GLU A 79 2.06 10.44 7.70
CA GLU A 79 2.40 11.67 6.97
C GLU A 79 3.28 12.55 7.86
N GLY A 80 4.59 12.57 7.60
CA GLY A 80 5.54 13.31 8.43
C GLY A 80 6.99 12.85 8.39
N GLY A 81 7.30 11.69 7.82
CA GLY A 81 8.67 11.35 7.44
C GLY A 81 9.28 10.14 8.14
N LEU A 82 10.41 9.78 7.54
CA LEU A 82 11.32 8.68 7.83
C LEU A 82 11.57 8.48 9.33
N HIS A 83 11.39 7.25 9.79
CA HIS A 83 12.10 6.68 10.93
C HIS A 83 12.69 5.33 10.53
#